data_AF-A0A172TYG8-F1
#
_entry.id   AF-A0A172TYG8-F1
#
_cell.length_a   1.000
_cell.length_b   1.000
_cell.length_c   1.000
_cell.angle_alpha   90.00
_cell.angle_beta   90.00
_cell.angle_gamma   90.00
#
_symmetry.space_group_name_H-M   'P 1'
#
loop_
_entity.id
_entity.type
_entity.pdbx_description
1 polymer ?
#
loop_
_entity_poly.entity_id
_entity_poly.type
_entity_poly.pdbx_seq_one_letter_code
_entity_poly.pdbx_strand_id
1 'polypeptide(L)'
;MLQDYFLQLLQGYTTDTHLASQLWQEIEGHYTGKKRYYHSLTHLEQLLQQLLNCKDLIADWDTVLFSLFYHDVVYNPLRQDNEEQSAELAVNRLKALSYPLHKSATCYSQILATKGHQLSTENDTNLFTDADLSMLGSSQDAYVQYAANIRKEYAVYPDFLYKKGRAKVLQHFLQMEQIFKTTYFYERFENQARLNLSAELKQLQ
;
A
#
# COMPACT_ATOMS: atom_id res chain seq x y z
N MET A 1 -1.33 -14.35 11.36
CA MET A 1 -2.22 -13.18 11.35
C MET A 1 -2.63 -12.81 9.94
N LEU A 2 -1.76 -12.30 9.06
CA LEU A 2 -2.14 -11.95 7.68
C LEU A 2 -2.77 -13.11 6.90
N GLN A 3 -2.16 -14.30 6.98
CA GLN A 3 -2.71 -15.51 6.38
C GLN A 3 -4.12 -15.80 6.88
N ASP A 4 -4.34 -15.70 8.19
CA ASP A 4 -5.64 -15.98 8.81
C ASP A 4 -6.71 -15.01 8.30
N TYR A 5 -6.38 -13.70 8.22
CA TYR A 5 -7.28 -12.68 7.66
C TYR A 5 -7.61 -12.96 6.19
N PHE A 6 -6.60 -13.32 5.38
CA PHE A 6 -6.82 -13.61 3.97
C PHE A 6 -7.64 -14.88 3.77
N LEU A 7 -7.34 -15.96 4.49
CA LEU A 7 -8.11 -17.21 4.41
C LEU A 7 -9.54 -17.02 4.92
N GLN A 8 -9.75 -16.22 5.98
CA GLN A 8 -11.08 -15.88 6.46
C GLN A 8 -11.87 -15.05 5.44
N LEU A 9 -11.24 -14.09 4.77
CA LEU A 9 -11.84 -13.33 3.66
C LEU A 9 -12.31 -14.29 2.56
N LEU A 10 -11.47 -15.26 2.18
CA LEU A 10 -11.79 -16.21 1.11
C LEU A 10 -12.94 -17.17 1.45
N GLN A 11 -13.21 -17.46 2.73
CA GLN A 11 -14.35 -18.30 3.13
C GLN A 11 -15.70 -17.71 2.69
N GLY A 12 -15.79 -16.39 2.48
CA GLY A 12 -16.98 -15.74 1.94
C GLY A 12 -17.22 -15.99 0.44
N TYR A 13 -16.21 -16.48 -0.29
CA TYR A 13 -16.22 -16.52 -1.76
C TYR A 13 -15.86 -17.88 -2.36
N THR A 14 -15.18 -18.76 -1.61
CA THR A 14 -14.85 -20.11 -2.05
C THR A 14 -14.83 -21.10 -0.89
N THR A 15 -15.25 -22.34 -1.17
CA THR A 15 -15.08 -23.50 -0.26
C THR A 15 -13.87 -24.34 -0.63
N ASP A 16 -13.19 -24.02 -1.74
CA ASP A 16 -11.98 -24.69 -2.19
C ASP A 16 -10.78 -24.21 -1.36
N THR A 17 -10.48 -24.98 -0.32
CA THR A 17 -9.34 -24.73 0.58
C THR A 17 -7.99 -24.83 -0.12
N HIS A 18 -7.89 -25.62 -1.19
CA HIS A 18 -6.66 -25.73 -1.98
C HIS A 18 -6.43 -24.44 -2.78
N LEU A 19 -7.46 -23.95 -3.48
CA LEU A 19 -7.40 -22.66 -4.16
C LEU A 19 -7.05 -21.53 -3.18
N ALA A 20 -7.72 -21.47 -2.02
CA ALA A 20 -7.45 -20.44 -1.01
C ALA A 20 -5.99 -20.46 -0.53
N SER A 21 -5.44 -21.65 -0.29
CA SER A 21 -4.04 -21.83 0.09
C SER A 21 -3.07 -21.41 -1.02
N GLN A 22 -3.39 -21.74 -2.28
CA GLN A 22 -2.56 -21.33 -3.43
C GLN A 22 -2.53 -19.82 -3.61
N LEU A 23 -3.66 -19.14 -3.46
CA LEU A 23 -3.73 -17.68 -3.55
C LEU A 23 -2.92 -17.00 -2.45
N TRP A 24 -2.98 -17.53 -1.21
CA TRP A 24 -2.14 -17.02 -0.13
C TRP A 24 -0.65 -17.23 -0.42
N GLN A 25 -0.26 -18.43 -0.86
CA GLN A 25 1.14 -18.74 -1.18
C GLN A 25 1.70 -17.86 -2.30
N GLU A 26 0.87 -17.50 -3.28
CA GLU A 26 1.24 -16.54 -4.32
C GLU A 26 1.57 -15.18 -3.70
N ILE A 27 0.65 -14.62 -2.91
CA ILE A 27 0.83 -13.32 -2.23
C ILE A 27 2.07 -13.36 -1.34
N GLU A 28 2.18 -14.35 -0.47
CA GLU A 28 3.34 -14.54 0.42
C GLU A 28 4.64 -14.64 -0.38
N GLY A 29 4.68 -15.41 -1.47
CA GLY A 29 5.84 -15.54 -2.33
C GLY A 29 6.29 -14.21 -2.95
N HIS A 30 5.34 -13.35 -3.33
CA HIS A 30 5.63 -12.02 -3.83
C HIS A 30 6.22 -11.10 -2.76
N TYR A 31 5.62 -11.06 -1.56
CA TYR A 31 6.04 -10.16 -0.48
C TYR A 31 7.28 -10.63 0.31
N THR A 32 7.69 -11.89 0.16
CA THR A 32 8.91 -12.45 0.78
C THR A 32 10.17 -12.36 -0.12
N GLY A 33 10.05 -11.68 -1.26
CA GLY A 33 11.17 -11.50 -2.19
C GLY A 33 12.39 -10.82 -1.54
N LYS A 34 13.59 -11.38 -1.73
CA LYS A 34 14.86 -10.96 -1.08
C LYS A 34 15.25 -9.48 -1.26
N LYS A 35 14.68 -8.79 -2.24
CA LYS A 35 14.95 -7.38 -2.54
C LYS A 35 13.86 -6.43 -2.03
N ARG A 36 12.82 -6.95 -1.37
CA ARG A 36 11.76 -6.16 -0.74
C ARG A 36 12.12 -5.95 0.72
N TYR A 37 12.54 -4.74 1.04
CA TYR A 37 12.95 -4.36 2.40
C TYR A 37 11.87 -3.55 3.11
N TYR A 38 11.07 -2.78 2.37
CA TYR A 38 9.89 -2.09 2.86
C TYR A 38 8.62 -2.80 2.40
N HIS A 39 8.46 -3.02 1.09
CA HIS A 39 7.26 -3.60 0.47
C HIS A 39 7.12 -5.11 0.73
N SER A 40 7.03 -5.47 2.01
CA SER A 40 7.13 -6.82 2.56
C SER A 40 5.85 -7.18 3.33
N LEU A 41 5.79 -8.40 3.89
CA LEU A 41 4.68 -8.79 4.77
C LEU A 41 4.54 -7.86 5.99
N THR A 42 5.62 -7.28 6.49
CA THR A 42 5.57 -6.32 7.59
C THR A 42 4.83 -5.03 7.20
N HIS A 43 4.97 -4.57 5.95
CA HIS A 43 4.18 -3.44 5.43
C HIS A 43 2.69 -3.79 5.40
N LEU A 44 2.34 -4.98 4.89
CA LEU A 44 0.95 -5.44 4.90
C LEU A 44 0.37 -5.54 6.32
N GLU A 45 1.14 -6.00 7.29
CA GLU A 45 0.71 -6.03 8.70
C GLU A 45 0.44 -4.63 9.24
N GLN A 46 1.35 -3.69 9.00
CA GLN A 46 1.20 -2.29 9.44
C GLN A 46 -0.02 -1.64 8.80
N LEU A 47 -0.20 -1.83 7.49
CA LEU A 47 -1.33 -1.33 6.73
C LEU A 47 -2.66 -1.93 7.24
N LEU A 48 -2.71 -3.24 7.45
CA LEU A 48 -3.88 -3.91 8.02
C LEU A 48 -4.24 -3.35 9.40
N GLN A 49 -3.26 -3.09 10.27
CA GLN A 49 -3.53 -2.50 11.59
C GLN A 49 -4.16 -1.11 11.48
N GLN A 50 -3.70 -0.27 10.55
CA GLN A 50 -4.33 1.03 10.32
C GLN A 50 -5.78 0.89 9.83
N LEU A 51 -6.02 -0.03 8.89
CA LEU A 51 -7.36 -0.30 8.38
C LEU A 51 -8.30 -0.85 9.46
N LEU A 52 -7.81 -1.70 10.36
CA LEU A 52 -8.59 -2.20 11.50
C LEU A 52 -9.00 -1.06 12.44
N ASN A 53 -8.12 -0.07 12.67
CA ASN A 53 -8.41 1.08 13.53
C ASN A 53 -9.48 2.03 12.97
N CYS A 54 -9.77 1.94 11.67
CA CYS A 54 -10.82 2.72 11.01
C CYS A 54 -11.89 1.85 10.35
N LYS A 55 -11.98 0.56 10.72
CA LYS A 55 -12.90 -0.40 10.10
C LYS A 55 -14.35 0.07 10.08
N ASP A 56 -14.81 0.74 11.13
CA ASP A 56 -16.19 1.26 11.24
C ASP A 56 -16.49 2.41 10.28
N LEU A 57 -15.46 2.99 9.63
CA LEU A 57 -15.57 4.03 8.62
C LEU A 57 -15.56 3.47 7.19
N ILE A 58 -15.30 2.18 7.02
CA ILE A 58 -15.16 1.51 5.72
C ILE A 58 -16.49 0.83 5.38
N ALA A 59 -17.04 1.16 4.21
CA ALA A 59 -18.31 0.61 3.74
C ALA A 59 -18.17 -0.81 3.17
N ASP A 60 -17.14 -1.07 2.38
CA ASP A 60 -16.87 -2.36 1.74
C ASP A 60 -15.52 -2.94 2.20
N TRP A 61 -15.53 -3.49 3.42
CA TRP A 61 -14.36 -4.05 4.08
C TRP A 61 -13.65 -5.12 3.25
N ASP A 62 -14.40 -6.01 2.61
CA ASP A 62 -13.84 -7.10 1.81
C ASP A 62 -13.08 -6.58 0.59
N THR A 63 -13.63 -5.58 -0.11
CA THR A 63 -12.95 -4.94 -1.26
C THR A 63 -11.65 -4.27 -0.79
N VAL A 64 -11.68 -3.55 0.34
CA VAL A 64 -10.48 -2.92 0.91
C VAL A 64 -9.43 -3.96 1.32
N LEU A 65 -9.83 -5.10 1.89
CA LEU A 65 -8.91 -6.18 2.20
C LEU A 65 -8.28 -6.79 0.95
N PHE A 66 -9.05 -7.00 -0.12
CA PHE A 66 -8.45 -7.45 -1.39
C PHE A 66 -7.45 -6.42 -1.93
N SER A 67 -7.78 -5.13 -1.91
CA SER A 67 -6.85 -4.06 -2.29
C SER A 67 -5.58 -4.06 -1.43
N LEU A 68 -5.70 -4.22 -0.11
CA LEU A 68 -4.58 -4.39 0.82
C LEU A 68 -3.65 -5.53 0.39
N PHE A 69 -4.17 -6.73 0.16
CA PHE A 69 -3.31 -7.89 -0.12
C PHE A 69 -2.68 -7.85 -1.51
N TYR A 70 -3.28 -7.11 -2.46
CA TYR A 70 -2.80 -7.08 -3.84
C TYR A 70 -2.10 -5.79 -4.28
N HIS A 71 -2.20 -4.65 -3.57
CA HIS A 71 -1.73 -3.36 -4.12
C HIS A 71 -0.27 -3.33 -4.60
N ASP A 72 0.62 -4.01 -3.88
CA ASP A 72 2.05 -4.10 -4.18
C ASP A 72 2.51 -5.53 -4.48
N VAL A 73 1.57 -6.42 -4.83
CA VAL A 73 1.90 -7.82 -5.12
C VAL A 73 2.90 -7.91 -6.27
N VAL A 74 2.75 -7.07 -7.30
CA VAL A 74 3.78 -6.84 -8.31
C VAL A 74 4.60 -5.62 -7.91
N TYR A 75 5.91 -5.80 -7.72
CA TYR A 75 6.80 -4.73 -7.33
C TYR A 75 8.18 -4.88 -7.97
N ASN A 76 8.57 -3.87 -8.73
CA ASN A 76 9.90 -3.74 -9.30
C ASN A 76 10.30 -2.25 -9.36
N PRO A 77 11.34 -1.82 -8.63
CA PRO A 77 11.80 -0.43 -8.60
C PRO A 77 12.21 0.15 -9.96
N LEU A 78 12.45 -0.69 -10.96
CA LEU A 78 12.83 -0.30 -12.32
C LEU A 78 11.63 -0.05 -13.24
N ARG A 79 10.42 -0.37 -12.80
CA ARG A 79 9.18 -0.26 -13.57
C ARG A 79 8.31 0.88 -13.06
N GLN A 80 7.39 1.32 -13.91
CA GLN A 80 6.47 2.43 -13.63
C GLN A 80 4.99 1.99 -13.72
N ASP A 81 4.76 0.69 -13.89
CA ASP A 81 3.44 0.08 -14.08
C ASP A 81 3.15 -0.98 -13.00
N ASN A 82 3.78 -0.88 -11.83
CA ASN A 82 3.64 -1.89 -10.78
C ASN A 82 2.19 -1.94 -10.28
N GLU A 83 1.57 -0.79 -10.06
CA GLU A 83 0.19 -0.65 -9.60
C GLU A 83 -0.80 -1.21 -10.62
N GLU A 84 -0.60 -0.92 -11.91
CA GLU A 84 -1.40 -1.50 -12.99
C GLU A 84 -1.30 -3.03 -13.01
N GLN A 85 -0.09 -3.58 -12.92
CA GLN A 85 0.13 -5.03 -12.95
C GLN A 85 -0.43 -5.72 -11.69
N SER A 86 -0.30 -5.08 -10.53
CA SER A 86 -0.91 -5.53 -9.27
C SER A 86 -2.43 -5.55 -9.37
N ALA A 87 -3.03 -4.49 -9.92
CA ALA A 87 -4.47 -4.38 -10.10
C ALA A 87 -5.01 -5.41 -11.10
N GLU A 88 -4.30 -5.63 -12.22
CA GLU A 88 -4.62 -6.68 -13.19
C GLU A 88 -4.55 -8.09 -12.57
N LEU A 89 -3.51 -8.36 -11.77
CA LEU A 89 -3.39 -9.63 -11.05
C LEU A 89 -4.55 -9.82 -10.08
N ALA A 90 -4.90 -8.78 -9.30
CA ALA A 90 -6.03 -8.80 -8.38
C ALA A 90 -7.33 -9.18 -9.08
N VAL A 91 -7.69 -8.48 -10.17
CA VAL A 91 -8.92 -8.74 -10.93
C VAL A 91 -8.95 -10.16 -11.48
N ASN A 92 -7.82 -10.68 -11.96
CA ASN A 92 -7.73 -12.04 -12.46
C ASN A 92 -8.00 -13.09 -11.35
N ARG A 93 -7.49 -12.88 -10.13
CA ARG A 93 -7.75 -13.77 -8.98
C ARG A 93 -9.17 -13.63 -8.46
N LEU A 94 -9.69 -12.41 -8.38
CA LEU A 94 -11.07 -12.12 -7.99
C LEU A 94 -12.09 -12.75 -8.95
N LYS A 95 -11.79 -12.76 -10.25
CA LYS A 95 -12.60 -13.47 -11.25
C LYS A 95 -12.64 -14.98 -10.99
N ALA A 96 -11.51 -15.59 -10.62
CA ALA A 96 -11.46 -17.02 -10.28
C ALA A 96 -12.29 -17.36 -9.01
N LEU A 97 -12.42 -16.39 -8.11
CA LEU A 97 -13.26 -16.48 -6.91
C LEU A 97 -14.74 -16.14 -7.17
N SER A 98 -15.13 -15.85 -8.41
CA SER A 98 -16.48 -15.35 -8.74
C SER A 98 -16.88 -14.12 -7.92
N TYR A 99 -15.90 -13.29 -7.54
CA TYR A 99 -16.14 -12.04 -6.83
C TYR A 99 -16.94 -11.07 -7.71
N PRO A 100 -17.88 -10.27 -7.15
CA PRO A 100 -18.72 -9.38 -7.97
C PRO A 100 -17.90 -8.44 -8.85
N LEU A 101 -18.28 -8.32 -10.13
CA LEU A 101 -17.51 -7.55 -11.12
C LEU A 101 -17.36 -6.07 -10.74
N HIS A 102 -18.42 -5.45 -10.21
CA HIS A 102 -18.37 -4.05 -9.78
C HIS A 102 -17.39 -3.85 -8.60
N LYS A 103 -17.36 -4.78 -7.64
CA LYS A 103 -16.39 -4.74 -6.53
C LYS A 103 -14.96 -5.02 -6.99
N SER A 104 -14.79 -5.93 -7.95
CA SER A 104 -13.49 -6.18 -8.58
C SER A 104 -12.95 -4.92 -9.27
N ALA A 105 -13.82 -4.15 -9.93
CA ALA A 105 -13.47 -2.86 -10.52
C ALA A 105 -13.11 -1.82 -9.45
N THR A 106 -13.82 -1.80 -8.32
CA THR A 106 -13.45 -0.93 -7.18
C THR A 106 -12.07 -1.31 -6.62
N CYS A 107 -11.78 -2.60 -6.42
CA CYS A 107 -10.46 -3.07 -5.99
C CYS A 107 -9.35 -2.63 -6.96
N TYR A 108 -9.58 -2.79 -8.27
CA TYR A 108 -8.67 -2.31 -9.30
C TYR A 108 -8.41 -0.80 -9.18
N SER A 109 -9.46 0.00 -9.04
CA SER A 109 -9.35 1.46 -8.89
C SER A 109 -8.65 1.88 -7.59
N GLN A 110 -8.87 1.16 -6.48
CA GLN A 110 -8.18 1.40 -5.21
C GLN A 110 -6.68 1.15 -5.32
N ILE A 111 -6.28 0.06 -5.97
CA ILE A 111 -4.86 -0.24 -6.20
C ILE A 111 -4.23 0.82 -7.11
N LEU A 112 -4.89 1.22 -8.21
CA LEU A 112 -4.35 2.29 -9.05
C LEU A 112 -4.23 3.64 -8.31
N ALA A 113 -5.09 3.91 -7.34
CA ALA A 113 -5.07 5.16 -6.60
C ALA A 113 -3.79 5.32 -5.74
N THR A 114 -3.12 4.23 -5.36
CA THR A 114 -1.84 4.29 -4.60
C THR A 114 -0.70 4.89 -5.42
N LYS A 115 -0.80 4.90 -6.76
CA LYS A 115 0.24 5.50 -7.62
C LYS A 115 0.45 6.99 -7.37
N GLY A 116 -0.64 7.71 -7.09
CA GLY A 116 -0.63 9.16 -6.98
C GLY A 116 -1.24 9.71 -5.70
N HIS A 117 -1.92 8.87 -4.91
CA HIS A 117 -2.61 9.24 -3.67
C HIS A 117 -3.42 10.54 -3.80
N GLN A 118 -4.17 10.65 -4.90
CA GLN A 118 -5.04 11.80 -5.14
C GLN A 118 -6.36 11.61 -4.41
N LEU A 119 -7.05 12.72 -4.10
CA LEU A 119 -8.38 12.66 -3.50
C LEU A 119 -9.35 11.95 -4.47
N SER A 120 -9.99 10.90 -3.97
CA SER A 120 -11.05 10.17 -4.67
C SER A 120 -12.44 10.63 -4.20
N THR A 121 -13.45 10.45 -5.04
CA THR A 121 -14.86 10.60 -4.65
C THR A 121 -15.32 9.47 -3.73
N GLU A 122 -14.63 8.33 -3.76
CA GLU A 122 -14.94 7.15 -2.95
C GLU A 122 -14.18 7.19 -1.62
N ASN A 123 -14.91 7.29 -0.51
CA ASN A 123 -14.30 7.40 0.82
C ASN A 123 -13.42 6.20 1.20
N ASP A 124 -13.84 4.97 0.88
CA ASP A 124 -13.07 3.77 1.15
C ASP A 124 -11.71 3.78 0.42
N THR A 125 -11.67 4.34 -0.78
CA THR A 125 -10.41 4.53 -1.53
C THR A 125 -9.50 5.50 -0.78
N ASN A 126 -10.04 6.62 -0.29
CA ASN A 126 -9.27 7.59 0.48
C ASN A 126 -8.74 6.98 1.79
N LEU A 127 -9.56 6.24 2.53
CA LEU A 127 -9.14 5.53 3.74
C LEU A 127 -8.03 4.51 3.44
N PHE A 128 -8.15 3.78 2.33
CA PHE A 128 -7.13 2.81 1.90
C PHE A 128 -5.80 3.49 1.55
N THR A 129 -5.83 4.51 0.69
CA THR A 129 -4.60 5.23 0.28
C THR A 129 -3.96 6.01 1.43
N ASP A 130 -4.76 6.50 2.38
CA ASP A 130 -4.24 7.16 3.58
C ASP A 130 -3.59 6.17 4.54
N ALA A 131 -4.19 4.99 4.70
CA ALA A 131 -3.61 3.93 5.51
C ALA A 131 -2.26 3.49 4.93
N ASP A 132 -2.14 3.40 3.59
CA ASP A 132 -0.89 3.06 2.90
C ASP A 132 0.21 4.11 3.13
N LEU A 133 -0.17 5.39 3.19
CA LEU A 133 0.75 6.50 3.51
C LEU A 133 1.07 6.66 4.99
N SER A 134 0.43 5.93 5.90
CA SER A 134 0.53 6.16 7.35
C SER A 134 1.97 6.08 7.90
N MET A 135 2.85 5.28 7.27
CA MET A 135 4.27 5.19 7.60
C MET A 135 4.97 6.57 7.55
N LEU A 136 4.52 7.47 6.66
CA LEU A 136 5.05 8.82 6.56
C LEU A 136 4.84 9.61 7.86
N GLY A 137 3.69 9.45 8.51
CA GLY A 137 3.34 10.13 9.77
C GLY A 137 3.75 9.41 11.05
N SER A 138 4.56 8.35 10.94
CA SER A 138 5.06 7.62 12.10
C SER A 138 6.08 8.41 12.94
N SER A 139 6.49 7.85 14.08
CA SER A 139 7.62 8.37 14.86
C SER A 139 8.87 8.52 13.99
N GLN A 140 9.71 9.51 14.28
CA GLN A 140 10.94 9.79 13.54
C GLN A 140 11.84 8.55 13.37
N ASP A 141 12.02 7.75 14.42
CA ASP A 141 12.87 6.54 14.36
C ASP A 141 12.33 5.51 13.36
N ALA A 142 11.02 5.25 13.40
CA ALA A 142 10.36 4.36 12.46
C ALA A 142 10.45 4.89 11.01
N TYR A 143 10.28 6.20 10.82
CA TYR A 143 10.42 6.83 9.52
C TYR A 143 11.86 6.72 8.96
N VAL A 144 12.89 6.91 9.80
CA VAL A 144 14.30 6.75 9.38
C VAL A 144 14.56 5.31 8.92
N GLN A 145 14.01 4.32 9.64
CA GLN A 145 14.12 2.92 9.23
C GLN A 145 13.38 2.64 7.91
N TYR A 146 12.20 3.24 7.72
CA TYR A 146 11.47 3.23 6.45
C TYR A 146 12.31 3.78 5.30
N ALA A 147 12.85 4.99 5.44
CA ALA A 147 13.66 5.64 4.41
C ALA A 147 14.93 4.83 4.07
N ALA A 148 15.56 4.23 5.08
CA ALA A 148 16.70 3.33 4.89
C ALA A 148 16.31 2.05 4.12
N ASN A 149 15.14 1.48 4.39
CA ASN A 149 14.64 0.30 3.66
C ASN A 149 14.31 0.65 2.20
N ILE A 150 13.66 1.79 1.94
CA ILE A 150 13.46 2.29 0.59
C ILE A 150 14.81 2.47 -0.13
N ARG A 151 15.82 3.05 0.52
CA ARG A 151 17.16 3.18 -0.10
C ARG A 151 17.72 1.82 -0.53
N LYS A 152 17.52 0.76 0.26
CA LYS A 152 17.97 -0.60 -0.09
C LYS A 152 17.22 -1.18 -1.30
N GLU A 153 15.92 -0.93 -1.43
CA GLU A 153 15.15 -1.40 -2.60
C GLU A 153 15.62 -0.74 -3.89
N TYR A 154 16.01 0.53 -3.81
CA TYR A 154 16.56 1.29 -4.93
C TYR A 154 18.10 1.21 -5.03
N ALA A 155 18.73 0.19 -4.42
CA ALA A 155 20.21 0.01 -4.43
C ALA A 155 20.82 -0.09 -5.84
N VAL A 156 20.02 -0.46 -6.84
CA VAL A 156 20.42 -0.49 -8.26
C VAL A 156 20.78 0.89 -8.80
N TYR A 157 20.21 1.96 -8.24
CA TYR A 157 20.50 3.32 -8.65
C TYR A 157 21.72 3.88 -7.87
N PRO A 158 22.69 4.50 -8.58
CA PRO A 158 23.73 5.30 -7.96
C PRO A 158 23.13 6.40 -7.07
N ASP A 159 23.85 6.77 -6.00
CA ASP A 159 23.35 7.70 -4.98
C ASP A 159 22.84 9.02 -5.56
N PHE A 160 23.54 9.61 -6.53
CA PHE A 160 23.11 10.89 -7.11
C PHE A 160 21.78 10.79 -7.86
N LEU A 161 21.50 9.68 -8.56
CA LEU A 161 20.24 9.45 -9.24
C LEU A 161 19.13 9.15 -8.23
N TYR A 162 19.42 8.29 -7.24
CA TYR A 162 18.49 7.99 -6.16
C TYR A 162 18.06 9.25 -5.41
N LYS A 163 19.03 10.05 -4.92
CA LYS A 163 18.74 11.28 -4.17
C LYS A 163 17.87 12.25 -4.97
N LYS A 164 18.18 12.45 -6.26
CA LYS A 164 17.37 13.31 -7.15
C LYS A 164 15.95 12.78 -7.33
N GLY A 165 15.78 11.46 -7.53
CA GLY A 165 14.47 10.83 -7.66
C GLY A 165 13.67 10.89 -6.37
N ARG A 166 14.28 10.50 -5.24
CA ARG A 166 13.66 10.53 -3.92
C ARG A 166 13.25 11.93 -3.51
N ALA A 167 14.10 12.94 -3.73
CA ALA A 167 13.77 14.33 -3.46
C ALA A 167 12.49 14.79 -4.19
N LYS A 168 12.30 14.37 -5.46
CA LYS A 168 11.07 14.67 -6.21
C LYS A 168 9.83 14.03 -5.58
N VAL A 169 9.92 12.78 -5.12
CA VAL A 169 8.81 12.10 -4.43
C VAL A 169 8.45 12.82 -3.13
N LEU A 170 9.44 13.18 -2.31
CA LEU A 170 9.20 13.92 -1.07
C LEU A 170 8.60 15.29 -1.33
N GLN A 171 9.10 16.01 -2.34
CA GLN A 171 8.57 17.30 -2.75
C GLN A 171 7.12 17.20 -3.25
N HIS A 172 6.79 16.15 -4.01
CA HIS A 172 5.44 15.91 -4.48
C HIS A 172 4.45 15.82 -3.30
N PHE A 173 4.75 15.02 -2.28
CA PHE A 173 3.89 14.94 -1.09
C PHE A 173 3.85 16.25 -0.30
N LEU A 174 4.97 16.93 -0.11
CA LEU A 174 5.02 18.22 0.59
C LEU A 174 4.22 19.32 -0.12
N GLN A 175 4.06 19.24 -1.44
CA GLN A 175 3.30 20.18 -2.27
C GLN A 175 1.79 19.88 -2.27
N MET A 176 1.35 18.70 -1.82
CA MET A 176 -0.08 18.45 -1.65
C MET A 176 -0.66 19.38 -0.59
N GLU A 177 -1.88 19.87 -0.81
CA GLU A 177 -2.62 20.63 0.20
C GLU A 177 -2.81 19.79 1.47
N GLN A 178 -3.17 18.52 1.30
CA GLN A 178 -3.29 17.52 2.36
C GLN A 178 -2.62 16.22 1.88
N ILE A 179 -1.70 15.66 2.66
CA ILE A 179 -1.10 14.35 2.35
C ILE A 179 -2.14 13.27 2.59
N PHE A 180 -2.81 13.32 3.75
CA PHE A 180 -3.91 12.43 4.10
C PHE A 180 -5.25 13.07 3.77
N LYS A 181 -6.11 12.35 3.04
CA LYS A 181 -7.35 12.86 2.43
C LYS A 181 -8.55 12.81 3.37
N THR A 182 -8.50 11.91 4.34
CA THR A 182 -9.57 11.71 5.33
C THR A 182 -9.23 12.46 6.61
N THR A 183 -10.24 13.02 7.26
CA THR A 183 -10.08 13.67 8.58
C THR A 183 -9.42 12.73 9.59
N TYR A 184 -9.78 11.44 9.55
CA TYR A 184 -9.22 10.42 10.45
C TYR A 184 -7.69 10.35 10.37
N PHE A 185 -7.12 10.19 9.16
CA PHE A 185 -5.67 10.08 9.02
C PHE A 185 -4.98 11.43 9.08
N TYR A 186 -5.61 12.50 8.58
CA TYR A 186 -5.09 13.86 8.62
C TYR A 186 -4.76 14.31 10.04
N GLU A 187 -5.72 14.20 10.96
CA GLU A 187 -5.55 14.62 12.36
C GLU A 187 -4.43 13.84 13.08
N ARG A 188 -4.18 12.60 12.67
CA ARG A 188 -3.20 11.70 13.29
C ARG A 188 -1.80 11.87 12.73
N PHE A 189 -1.66 12.05 11.43
CA PHE A 189 -0.41 11.80 10.72
C PHE A 189 0.12 12.98 9.92
N GLU A 190 -0.71 13.95 9.52
CA GLU A 190 -0.31 15.02 8.60
C GLU A 190 0.90 15.81 9.11
N ASN A 191 0.82 16.32 10.34
CA ASN A 191 1.88 17.15 10.92
C ASN A 191 3.20 16.40 11.01
N GLN A 192 3.17 15.15 11.53
CA GLN A 192 4.36 14.34 11.67
C GLN A 192 4.93 13.92 10.30
N ALA A 193 4.08 13.63 9.31
CA ALA A 193 4.51 13.33 7.96
C ALA A 193 5.27 14.49 7.33
N ARG A 194 4.75 15.71 7.44
CA ARG A 194 5.43 16.91 6.92
C ARG A 194 6.79 17.14 7.59
N LEU A 195 6.90 16.91 8.91
CA LEU A 195 8.18 16.98 9.62
C LEU A 195 9.17 15.93 9.11
N ASN A 196 8.75 14.68 9.00
CA ASN A 196 9.58 13.57 8.54
C ASN A 196 10.06 13.76 7.10
N LEU A 197 9.14 14.06 6.17
CA LEU A 197 9.44 14.32 4.76
C LEU A 197 10.39 15.50 4.58
N SER A 198 10.18 16.59 5.32
CA SER A 198 11.04 17.78 5.26
C SER A 198 12.44 17.51 5.83
N ALA A 199 12.53 16.70 6.88
CA ALA A 199 13.81 16.30 7.46
C ALA A 199 14.62 15.42 6.51
N GLU A 200 13.99 14.42 5.88
CA GLU A 200 14.64 13.58 4.87
C GLU A 200 15.07 14.43 3.66
N LEU A 201 14.21 15.32 3.16
CA LEU A 201 14.52 16.16 2.01
C LEU A 201 15.78 17.02 2.23
N LYS A 202 15.96 17.57 3.44
CA LYS A 202 17.18 18.34 3.80
C LYS A 202 18.45 17.49 3.80
N GLN A 203 18.36 16.18 4.04
CA GLN A 203 19.51 15.26 4.02
C GLN A 203 19.88 14.79 2.60
N LEU A 204 18.97 14.95 1.64
CA LEU A 204 19.19 14.56 0.23
C LEU A 204 19.81 15.67 -0.62
N GLN A 205 19.73 16.93 -0.16
CA GLN A 205 20.37 18.11 -0.75
C GLN A 205 21.86 18.16 -0.42
#